data_AF-D7M6Q7-F1
#
_entry.id   AF-D7M6Q7-F1
#
_cell.length_a   1.000
_cell.length_b   1.000
_cell.length_c   1.000
_cell.angle_alpha   90.00
_cell.angle_beta   90.00
_cell.angle_gamma   90.00
#
_symmetry.space_group_name_H-M   'P 1'
#
loop_
_entity.id
_entity.type
_entity.pdbx_description
1 polymer ?
#
loop_
_entity_poly.entity_id
_entity_poly.type
_entity_poly.pdbx_seq_one_letter_code
_entity_poly.pdbx_strand_id
1 'polypeptide(L)'
;MEPTPDEIDVQMSLRHGGKTTSDALAYIWQVKDTFRDQRENYDMFRMLMFNFKAKRIDQSTLYARLKKLFKEHKNLIIGFNTFLPLGDKIILDGDVEASTSSTARDY
;
A
#
# COMPACT_ATOMS: atom_id res chain seq x y z
N MET A 1 -20.16 -5.54 13.31
CA MET A 1 -20.36 -5.55 11.84
C MET A 1 -19.00 -5.50 11.19
N GLU A 2 -18.58 -6.59 10.55
CA GLU A 2 -17.38 -6.56 9.71
C GLU A 2 -17.75 -5.85 8.40
N PRO A 3 -17.03 -4.78 7.99
CA PRO A 3 -17.30 -4.14 6.71
C PRO A 3 -17.23 -5.16 5.57
N THR A 4 -18.24 -5.16 4.73
CA THR A 4 -18.34 -6.07 3.58
C THR A 4 -17.26 -5.73 2.54
N PRO A 5 -16.79 -6.70 1.74
CA PRO A 5 -15.82 -6.46 0.67
C PRO A 5 -16.24 -5.30 -0.26
N ASP A 6 -17.55 -5.17 -0.49
CA ASP A 6 -18.19 -4.12 -1.29
C ASP A 6 -18.08 -2.71 -0.66
N GLU A 7 -18.01 -2.58 0.68
CA GLU A 7 -17.82 -1.27 1.33
C GLU A 7 -16.38 -0.76 1.24
N ILE A 8 -15.40 -1.68 1.15
CA ILE A 8 -13.99 -1.35 0.95
C ILE A 8 -13.73 -0.99 -0.52
N ASP A 9 -14.42 -1.67 -1.44
CA ASP A 9 -14.41 -1.43 -2.89
C ASP A 9 -14.86 -0.02 -3.28
N VAL A 10 -15.98 0.45 -2.74
CA VAL A 10 -16.51 1.79 -3.03
C VAL A 10 -15.54 2.91 -2.60
N GLN A 11 -14.63 2.65 -1.65
CA GLN A 11 -13.80 3.67 -1.00
C GLN A 11 -12.36 3.76 -1.48
N MET A 12 -11.82 2.76 -2.19
CA MET A 12 -10.51 2.89 -2.88
C MET A 12 -10.56 3.78 -4.13
N SER A 13 -11.68 4.49 -4.34
CA SER A 13 -11.87 5.60 -5.27
C SER A 13 -11.00 6.83 -4.94
N LEU A 14 -9.69 6.63 -4.68
CA LEU A 14 -8.67 7.63 -4.93
C LEU A 14 -8.64 7.82 -6.45
N ARG A 15 -9.49 8.73 -6.93
CA ARG A 15 -9.54 9.11 -8.34
C ARG A 15 -8.11 9.44 -8.80
N HIS A 16 -7.81 8.94 -10.00
CA HIS A 16 -6.64 9.18 -10.87
C HIS A 16 -5.56 8.09 -10.86
N GLY A 17 -5.79 7.08 -11.73
CA GLY A 17 -4.81 6.06 -12.09
C GLY A 17 -5.35 4.93 -12.97
N GLY A 18 -6.36 5.16 -13.84
CA GLY A 18 -6.77 4.23 -14.90
C GLY A 18 -7.21 2.80 -14.52
N LYS A 19 -7.39 2.47 -13.23
CA LYS A 19 -7.80 1.12 -12.79
C LYS A 19 -9.28 1.03 -12.48
N THR A 20 -9.84 -0.15 -12.72
CA THR A 20 -11.26 -0.44 -12.53
C THR A 20 -11.53 -0.89 -11.09
N THR A 21 -12.76 -0.74 -10.65
CA THR A 21 -13.31 -1.33 -9.40
C THR A 21 -12.91 -2.81 -9.25
N SER A 22 -12.89 -3.56 -10.35
CA SER A 22 -12.47 -4.96 -10.39
C SER A 22 -11.01 -5.18 -9.99
N ASP A 23 -10.09 -4.30 -10.39
CA ASP A 23 -8.67 -4.40 -10.01
C ASP A 23 -8.49 -4.14 -8.50
N ALA A 24 -9.21 -3.14 -7.97
CA ALA A 24 -9.18 -2.80 -6.55
C ALA A 24 -9.72 -3.95 -5.68
N LEU A 25 -10.82 -4.57 -6.12
CA LEU A 25 -11.34 -5.80 -5.51
C LEU A 25 -10.28 -6.88 -5.51
N ALA A 26 -9.72 -7.24 -6.66
CA ALA A 26 -8.73 -8.31 -6.76
C ALA A 26 -7.54 -8.10 -5.81
N TYR A 27 -7.09 -6.85 -5.63
CA TYR A 27 -6.06 -6.50 -4.67
C TYR A 27 -6.50 -6.72 -3.21
N ILE A 28 -7.70 -6.29 -2.83
CA ILE A 28 -8.24 -6.51 -1.47
C ILE A 28 -8.38 -8.01 -1.18
N TRP A 29 -8.85 -8.81 -2.15
CA TRP A 29 -8.92 -10.26 -2.04
C TRP A 29 -7.53 -10.87 -1.83
N GLN A 30 -6.52 -10.40 -2.57
CA GLN A 30 -5.14 -10.86 -2.41
C GLN A 30 -4.56 -10.52 -1.01
N VAL A 31 -4.81 -9.31 -0.49
CA VAL A 31 -4.40 -8.93 0.87
C VAL A 31 -5.08 -9.83 1.91
N LYS A 32 -6.38 -10.09 1.75
CA LYS A 32 -7.15 -10.95 2.67
C LYS A 32 -6.65 -12.40 2.63
N ASP A 33 -6.37 -12.96 1.46
CA ASP A 33 -5.83 -14.31 1.32
C ASP A 33 -4.43 -14.42 1.91
N THR A 34 -3.56 -13.43 1.66
CA THR A 34 -2.19 -13.39 2.20
C THR A 34 -2.19 -13.38 3.73
N PHE A 35 -3.10 -12.63 4.36
CA PHE A 35 -3.20 -12.52 5.81
C PHE A 35 -4.31 -13.41 6.42
N ARG A 36 -4.81 -14.42 5.70
CA ARG A 36 -5.91 -15.26 6.18
C ARG A 36 -5.59 -15.97 7.49
N ASP A 37 -4.32 -16.36 7.66
CA ASP A 37 -3.78 -17.04 8.84
C ASP A 37 -3.24 -16.05 9.88
N GLN A 38 -3.22 -14.74 9.56
CA GLN A 38 -2.62 -13.67 10.37
C GLN A 38 -3.60 -12.50 10.53
N ARG A 39 -4.69 -12.71 11.28
CA ARG A 39 -5.76 -11.71 11.46
C ARG A 39 -5.25 -10.34 11.92
N GLU A 40 -4.27 -10.31 12.83
CA GLU A 40 -3.69 -9.06 13.34
C GLU A 40 -3.15 -8.17 12.23
N ASN A 41 -2.57 -8.77 11.18
CA ASN A 41 -2.04 -8.02 10.04
C ASN A 41 -3.16 -7.49 9.13
N TYR A 42 -4.23 -8.27 8.93
CA TYR A 42 -5.41 -7.80 8.21
C TYR A 42 -6.13 -6.67 8.96
N ASP A 43 -6.30 -6.78 10.28
CA ASP A 43 -6.89 -5.73 11.12
C ASP A 43 -6.03 -4.45 11.11
N MET A 44 -4.70 -4.59 11.14
CA MET A 44 -3.79 -3.46 11.01
C MET A 44 -3.95 -2.75 9.65
N PHE A 45 -4.08 -3.49 8.55
CA PHE A 45 -4.35 -2.91 7.24
C PHE A 45 -5.65 -2.10 7.25
N ARG A 46 -6.74 -2.67 7.77
CA ARG A 46 -8.03 -1.97 7.89
C ARG A 46 -7.93 -0.73 8.75
N MET A 47 -7.23 -0.80 9.88
CA MET A 47 -7.03 0.31 10.79
C MET A 47 -6.27 1.46 10.11
N LEU A 48 -5.25 1.15 9.30
CA LEU A 48 -4.53 2.15 8.52
C LEU A 48 -5.43 2.83 7.48
N MET A 49 -6.25 2.06 6.75
CA MET A 49 -7.22 2.60 5.81
C MET A 49 -8.24 3.50 6.52
N PHE A 50 -8.80 3.06 7.64
CA PHE A 50 -9.75 3.83 8.43
C PHE A 50 -9.16 5.13 8.95
N ASN A 51 -7.95 5.08 9.53
CA ASN A 51 -7.27 6.27 10.04
C ASN A 51 -6.94 7.28 8.94
N PHE A 52 -6.55 6.80 7.76
CA PHE A 52 -6.30 7.66 6.60
C PHE A 52 -7.59 8.36 6.16
N LYS A 53 -8.71 7.64 6.07
CA LYS A 53 -10.03 8.23 5.78
C LYS A 53 -10.50 9.22 6.82
N ALA A 54 -10.23 8.93 8.09
CA ALA A 54 -10.53 9.83 9.21
C ALA A 54 -9.58 11.03 9.30
N LYS A 55 -8.64 11.19 8.35
CA LYS A 55 -7.58 12.20 8.36
C LYS A 55 -6.78 12.21 9.67
N ARG A 56 -6.67 11.05 10.32
CA ARG A 56 -5.89 10.84 11.56
C ARG A 56 -4.43 10.58 11.27
N ILE A 57 -4.12 10.06 10.08
CA ILE A 57 -2.77 9.82 9.59
C ILE A 57 -2.63 10.38 8.18
N ASP A 58 -1.46 10.94 7.88
CA ASP A 58 -1.11 11.42 6.56
C ASP A 58 -0.66 10.29 5.63
N GLN A 59 -0.62 10.59 4.33
CA GLN A 59 -0.16 9.68 3.27
C GLN A 59 1.23 9.09 3.57
N SER A 60 2.18 9.90 4.03
CA SER A 60 3.52 9.43 4.39
C SER A 60 3.50 8.42 5.54
N THR A 61 2.66 8.65 6.54
CA THR A 61 2.48 7.75 7.70
C THR A 61 1.81 6.45 7.25
N LEU A 62 0.79 6.54 6.38
CA LEU A 62 0.16 5.36 5.79
C LEU A 62 1.19 4.51 5.03
N TYR A 63 2.00 5.12 4.17
CA TYR A 63 3.00 4.42 3.37
C TYR A 63 4.05 3.75 4.23
N ALA A 64 4.59 4.43 5.25
CA ALA A 64 5.57 3.84 6.16
C ALA A 64 5.02 2.60 6.89
N ARG A 65 3.75 2.66 7.31
CA ARG A 65 3.09 1.55 7.99
C ARG A 65 2.75 0.40 7.06
N LEU A 66 2.29 0.68 5.83
CA LEU A 66 2.06 -0.34 4.80
C LEU A 66 3.37 -1.05 4.42
N LYS A 67 4.47 -0.32 4.22
CA LYS A 67 5.80 -0.91 3.97
C LYS A 67 6.18 -1.91 5.06
N LYS A 68 5.97 -1.54 6.33
CA LYS A 68 6.29 -2.41 7.46
C LYS A 68 5.37 -3.63 7.54
N LEU A 69 4.07 -3.44 7.28
CA LEU A 69 3.06 -4.50 7.30
C LEU A 69 3.30 -5.52 6.18
N PHE A 70 3.66 -5.04 4.99
CA PHE A 70 3.86 -5.86 3.80
C PHE A 70 5.35 -6.15 3.53
N LYS A 71 6.22 -6.00 4.54
CA LYS A 71 7.67 -6.18 4.38
C LYS A 71 8.03 -7.57 3.83
N GLU A 72 7.27 -8.60 4.22
CA GLU A 72 7.46 -9.99 3.77
C GLU A 72 6.66 -10.30 2.50
N HIS A 73 5.76 -9.40 2.10
CA HIS A 73 4.84 -9.55 0.97
C HIS A 73 4.97 -8.37 0.01
N LYS A 74 6.15 -8.24 -0.61
CA LYS A 74 6.48 -7.13 -1.53
C LYS A 74 5.50 -7.00 -2.70
N ASN A 75 4.89 -8.11 -3.11
CA ASN A 75 3.83 -8.14 -4.14
C ASN A 75 2.64 -7.25 -3.78
N LEU A 76 2.29 -7.13 -2.50
CA LEU A 76 1.20 -6.26 -2.06
C LEU A 76 1.57 -4.78 -2.23
N ILE A 77 2.82 -4.40 -1.94
CA ILE A 77 3.29 -3.02 -2.15
C ILE A 77 3.33 -2.66 -3.64
N ILE A 78 3.77 -3.60 -4.48
CA ILE A 78 3.77 -3.43 -5.94
C ILE A 78 2.33 -3.27 -6.43
N GLY A 79 1.41 -4.12 -5.99
CA GLY A 79 -0.02 -4.02 -6.28
C GLY A 79 -0.59 -2.66 -5.88
N PHE A 80 -0.27 -2.20 -4.66
CA PHE A 80 -0.71 -0.89 -4.18
C PHE A 80 -0.17 0.28 -5.02
N ASN A 81 1.10 0.24 -5.41
CA ASN A 81 1.71 1.25 -6.28
C ASN A 81 1.02 1.37 -7.64
N THR A 82 0.33 0.33 -8.08
CA THR A 82 -0.44 0.39 -9.33
C THR A 82 -1.71 1.24 -9.19
N PHE A 83 -2.23 1.45 -7.98
CA PHE A 83 -3.39 2.31 -7.70
C PHE A 83 -3.00 3.77 -7.48
N LEU A 84 -1.70 4.08 -7.43
CA LEU A 84 -1.22 5.44 -7.25
C LEU A 84 -0.92 6.10 -8.60
N PRO A 85 -1.20 7.41 -8.76
CA PRO A 85 -0.80 8.16 -9.94
C PRO A 85 0.73 8.18 -10.10
N LEU A 86 1.20 8.41 -11.33
CA LEU A 86 2.63 8.54 -11.61
C LEU A 86 3.25 9.68 -10.77
N GLY A 87 4.05 9.31 -9.76
CA GLY A 87 4.73 10.24 -8.86
C GLY A 87 4.59 9.85 -7.39
N ASP A 88 3.49 9.20 -7.03
CA ASP A 88 3.27 8.64 -5.70
C ASP A 88 3.62 7.15 -5.74
N LYS A 89 4.86 6.79 -5.42
CA LYS A 89 5.27 5.39 -5.31
C LYS A 89 5.84 5.08 -3.94
N ILE A 90 5.37 3.99 -3.36
CA ILE A 90 5.92 3.42 -2.15
C ILE A 90 7.20 2.67 -2.52
N ILE A 91 8.36 3.29 -2.28
CA ILE A 91 9.68 2.65 -2.46
C ILE A 91 10.02 1.78 -1.25
N LEU A 92 10.31 0.50 -1.46
CA LEU A 92 10.74 -0.39 -0.39
C LEU A 92 12.19 -0.05 0.00
N ASP A 93 12.48 -0.05 1.31
CA ASP A 93 13.77 0.33 1.90
C ASP A 93 14.95 -0.61 1.50
N GLY A 94 14.72 -1.59 0.64
CA GLY A 94 15.72 -2.52 0.12
C GLY A 94 16.20 -2.23 -1.31
N ASP A 95 15.72 -1.16 -1.95
CA ASP A 95 16.14 -0.75 -3.30
C ASP A 95 17.02 0.51 -3.30
N VAL A 96 17.43 0.97 -2.11
CA VAL A 96 18.36 2.10 -1.91
C VAL A 96 19.80 1.66 -1.65
N GLU A 97 20.22 0.54 -2.25
CA GLU A 97 21.62 0.06 -2.23
C GLU A 97 22.31 0.16 -3.60
N ALA A 98 21.94 1.13 -4.44
CA ALA A 98 22.70 1.47 -5.66
C ALA A 98 22.59 2.94 -6.10
N SER A 99 22.32 3.86 -5.18
CA SER A 99 22.44 5.31 -5.48
C SER A 99 23.02 6.07 -4.30
N THR A 100 24.00 5.46 -3.63
CA THR A 100 24.95 6.18 -2.80
C THR A 100 26.28 6.21 -3.55
N SER A 101 26.98 7.33 -3.43
CA SER A 101 28.33 7.57 -3.95
C SER A 101 28.45 8.02 -5.40
N SER A 102 28.01 9.26 -5.65
CA SER A 102 28.72 10.14 -6.58
C SER A 102 30.04 10.60 -5.92
N THR A 103 30.97 9.67 -5.67
CA THR A 103 32.39 9.95 -5.44
C THR A 103 33.12 9.56 -6.71
N ALA A 104 33.45 10.57 -7.52
CA ALA A 104 34.57 10.58 -8.45
C ALA A 104 34.49 11.93 -9.19
N ARG A 105 34.92 12.98 -8.50
CA ARG A 105 35.35 14.19 -9.19
C ARG A 105 36.78 14.49 -8.77
N ASP A 106 37.61 13.48 -9.02
CA ASP A 106 39.03 13.65 -9.27
C ASP A 106 39.17 13.87 -10.79
N TYR A 107 39.22 15.14 -11.20
CA TYR A 107 40.13 15.68 -12.24
C TYR A 107 40.02 17.20 -12.30
#